data_AF-A0A6J2K6Q6-F1
#
_entry.id   AF-A0A6J2K6Q6-F1
#
_cell.length_a   1.000
_cell.length_b   1.000
_cell.length_c   1.000
_cell.angle_alpha   90.00
_cell.angle_beta   90.00
_cell.angle_gamma   90.00
#
_symmetry.space_group_name_H-M   'P 1'
#
loop_
_entity.id
_entity.type
_entity.pdbx_description
1 polymer ?
#
loop_
_entity_poly.entity_id
_entity_poly.type
_entity_poly.pdbx_seq_one_letter_code
_entity_poly.pdbx_strand_id
1 'polypeptide(L)'
;MTAGRALRIRGLDDVAVNEDTVKGDQINMNEYNNEVSENLNVVKESTGTESMDDTLINTDEGMHEPEANDGTKEPTLQYSLSNHGNLQLVLNRYVYNMKYYSRKSGNRSWKCVDGSGKEPRCRASVLTNNSRVVRRTGLHNHPFHDKKIIKKIQRGGTFTTLKAAQTEVQLRRHQTENKPMDNLK
;
A
#
# COMPACT_ATOMS: atom_id res chain seq x y z
N MET A 1 -31.48 18.30 32.69
CA MET A 1 -32.52 18.56 31.66
C MET A 1 -31.79 18.93 30.38
N THR A 2 -31.78 18.03 29.41
CA THR A 2 -31.04 18.15 28.14
C THR A 2 -32.03 18.50 27.04
N ALA A 3 -31.83 19.61 26.34
CA ALA A 3 -32.71 20.02 25.24
C ALA A 3 -32.15 19.53 23.89
N GLY A 4 -32.78 18.48 23.36
CA GLY A 4 -32.55 17.98 22.00
C GLY A 4 -33.17 18.91 20.95
N ARG A 5 -32.44 19.15 19.85
CA ARG A 5 -32.86 20.00 18.74
C ARG A 5 -33.49 19.13 17.65
N ALA A 6 -34.80 19.25 17.46
CA ALA A 6 -35.54 18.50 16.44
C ALA A 6 -35.40 19.16 15.05
N LEU A 7 -34.99 18.39 14.05
CA LEU A 7 -35.07 18.74 12.63
C LEU A 7 -36.40 18.23 12.09
N ARG A 8 -37.28 19.14 11.65
CA ARG A 8 -38.53 18.80 10.95
C ARG A 8 -38.31 18.91 9.44
N ILE A 9 -38.49 17.79 8.73
CA ILE A 9 -38.61 17.75 7.27
C ILE A 9 -40.09 17.51 6.97
N ARG A 10 -40.71 18.34 6.11
CA ARG A 10 -42.10 18.15 5.67
C ARG A 10 -42.16 17.04 4.61
N GLY A 11 -42.98 16.00 4.85
CA GLY A 11 -43.46 15.11 3.79
C GLY A 11 -43.16 13.60 3.90
N LEU A 12 -42.85 13.06 5.07
CA LEU A 12 -42.76 11.60 5.29
C LEU A 12 -43.52 11.24 6.56
N ASP A 13 -44.45 10.30 6.46
CA ASP A 13 -45.16 9.75 7.61
C ASP A 13 -44.18 9.01 8.53
N ASP A 14 -44.37 9.19 9.84
CA ASP A 14 -43.49 8.70 10.89
C ASP A 14 -43.51 7.17 10.97
N VAL A 15 -42.41 6.52 10.54
CA VAL A 15 -42.17 5.09 10.82
C VAL A 15 -41.45 4.98 12.17
N ALA A 16 -42.16 4.47 13.17
CA ALA A 16 -41.59 4.15 14.47
C ALA A 16 -40.58 3.01 14.34
N VAL A 17 -39.30 3.29 14.63
CA VAL A 17 -38.26 2.26 14.77
C VAL A 17 -38.07 1.99 16.25
N ASN A 18 -38.45 0.79 16.68
CA ASN A 18 -38.27 0.32 18.04
C ASN A 18 -36.78 -0.02 18.25
N GLU A 19 -36.14 0.67 19.20
CA GLU A 19 -34.84 0.28 19.74
C GLU A 19 -35.04 -0.93 20.64
N ASP A 20 -34.82 -2.14 20.13
CA ASP A 20 -34.48 -3.28 20.98
C ASP A 20 -33.73 -4.39 20.22
N THR A 21 -32.54 -4.70 20.76
CA THR A 21 -31.87 -6.02 20.73
C THR A 21 -31.11 -6.44 19.46
N VAL A 22 -29.77 -6.28 19.49
CA VAL A 22 -28.83 -7.30 18.97
C VAL A 22 -27.66 -7.45 19.96
N LYS A 23 -27.65 -8.57 20.70
CA LYS A 23 -26.54 -9.07 21.51
C LYS A 23 -25.68 -10.03 20.66
N GLY A 24 -24.35 -9.98 20.84
CA GLY A 24 -23.37 -11.01 20.45
C GLY A 24 -23.09 -11.08 18.94
N ASP A 25 -21.87 -11.09 18.43
CA ASP A 25 -20.76 -11.93 18.88
C ASP A 25 -19.43 -11.16 18.94
N GLN A 26 -18.71 -11.34 20.05
CA GLN A 26 -17.32 -10.89 20.17
C GLN A 26 -16.42 -11.96 19.56
N ILE A 27 -15.78 -11.65 18.44
CA ILE A 27 -14.74 -12.50 17.87
C ILE A 27 -13.44 -12.21 18.63
N ASN A 28 -12.96 -13.17 19.41
CA ASN A 28 -11.72 -13.08 20.17
C ASN A 28 -10.50 -13.14 19.22
N MET A 29 -9.87 -11.99 18.98
CA MET A 29 -8.71 -11.83 18.07
C MET A 29 -7.36 -12.25 18.67
N ASN A 30 -7.33 -12.96 19.80
CA ASN A 30 -6.07 -13.43 20.42
C ASN A 30 -5.63 -14.83 19.98
N GLU A 31 -6.49 -15.60 19.31
CA GLU A 31 -6.19 -17.00 18.97
C GLU A 31 -5.34 -17.17 17.68
N TYR A 32 -5.31 -16.17 16.80
CA TYR A 32 -4.54 -16.25 15.55
C TYR A 32 -3.03 -15.99 15.71
N ASN A 33 -2.58 -15.50 16.87
CA ASN A 33 -1.18 -15.12 17.08
C ASN A 33 -0.29 -16.26 17.61
N ASN A 34 -0.84 -17.47 17.85
CA ASN A 34 -0.09 -18.56 18.50
C ASN A 34 0.40 -19.67 17.56
N GLU A 35 0.00 -19.68 16.28
CA GLU A 35 0.40 -20.74 15.32
C GLU A 35 1.61 -20.38 14.44
N VAL A 36 2.18 -19.18 14.58
CA VAL A 36 3.32 -18.72 13.74
C VAL A 36 4.67 -18.79 14.48
N SER A 37 4.68 -19.15 15.77
CA SER A 37 5.88 -19.21 16.60
C SER A 37 6.67 -20.53 16.55
N GLU A 38 6.18 -21.58 15.88
CA GLU A 38 6.86 -22.89 15.89
C GLU A 38 7.76 -23.19 14.69
N ASN A 39 7.80 -22.36 13.65
CA ASN A 39 8.55 -22.69 12.42
C ASN A 39 9.89 -21.96 12.25
N LEU A 40 10.47 -21.43 13.32
CA LEU A 40 11.76 -20.74 13.28
C LEU A 40 12.83 -21.47 14.13
N ASN A 41 13.18 -22.68 13.74
CA ASN A 41 14.41 -23.33 14.19
C ASN A 41 14.89 -24.35 13.16
N VAL A 42 16.16 -24.21 12.76
CA VAL A 42 17.08 -25.18 12.12
C VAL A 42 17.74 -24.57 10.89
N VAL A 43 18.86 -23.86 11.11
CA VAL A 43 20.06 -24.06 10.29
C VAL A 43 21.24 -24.02 11.26
N LYS A 44 21.81 -25.21 11.52
CA LYS A 44 23.05 -25.38 12.28
C LYS A 44 24.24 -25.02 11.41
N GLU A 45 25.23 -24.40 12.03
CA GLU A 45 26.60 -24.25 11.55
C GLU A 45 27.20 -25.60 11.15
N SER A 46 27.99 -25.60 10.08
CA SER A 46 29.04 -26.59 9.87
C SER A 46 30.23 -25.92 9.20
N THR A 47 31.29 -25.75 9.98
CA THR A 47 32.66 -25.57 9.52
C THR A 47 33.21 -26.89 8.98
N GLY A 48 34.02 -26.83 7.93
CA GLY A 48 34.73 -27.99 7.38
C GLY A 48 35.68 -27.55 6.27
N THR A 49 36.98 -27.70 6.53
CA THR A 49 38.14 -27.41 5.68
C THR A 49 38.50 -28.61 4.77
N GLU A 50 39.44 -28.37 3.83
CA GLU A 50 40.25 -29.33 3.03
C GLU A 50 39.70 -29.70 1.63
N SER A 51 40.48 -30.12 0.63
CA SER A 51 41.62 -29.55 -0.10
C SER A 51 41.76 -30.34 -1.42
N MET A 52 42.14 -29.68 -2.53
CA MET A 52 42.86 -30.17 -3.74
C MET A 52 42.39 -31.46 -4.48
N ASP A 53 42.05 -31.33 -5.76
CA ASP A 53 42.80 -31.94 -6.88
C ASP A 53 42.34 -31.38 -8.25
N ASP A 54 43.30 -31.28 -9.16
CA ASP A 54 43.34 -30.75 -10.51
C ASP A 54 42.99 -31.83 -11.55
N THR A 55 42.09 -31.56 -12.50
CA THR A 55 42.10 -32.26 -13.79
C THR A 55 41.46 -31.41 -14.88
N LEU A 56 42.29 -30.99 -15.83
CA LEU A 56 41.90 -30.43 -17.13
C LEU A 56 41.55 -31.55 -18.12
N ILE A 57 40.49 -31.38 -18.92
CA ILE A 57 40.49 -31.41 -20.41
C ILE A 57 39.04 -31.47 -20.97
N ASN A 58 38.72 -30.40 -21.70
CA ASN A 58 37.80 -30.14 -22.82
C ASN A 58 36.84 -31.22 -23.36
N THR A 59 35.58 -30.81 -23.56
CA THR A 59 34.89 -30.98 -24.86
C THR A 59 33.79 -29.93 -25.04
N ASP A 60 33.90 -29.23 -26.18
CA ASP A 60 32.86 -28.53 -26.93
C ASP A 60 31.59 -29.39 -27.04
N GLU A 61 30.42 -28.82 -26.70
CA GLU A 61 29.12 -28.99 -27.39
C GLU A 61 28.10 -28.02 -26.79
N GLY A 62 27.33 -27.37 -27.67
CA GLY A 62 26.45 -26.25 -27.36
C GLY A 62 25.39 -26.54 -26.29
N MET A 63 25.32 -25.63 -25.31
CA MET A 63 24.18 -25.53 -24.41
C MET A 63 23.60 -24.13 -24.52
N HIS A 64 22.39 -24.06 -25.08
CA HIS A 64 21.47 -22.96 -24.80
C HIS A 64 21.46 -22.78 -23.29
N GLU A 65 21.85 -21.59 -22.84
CA GLU A 65 21.66 -21.16 -21.47
C GLU A 65 20.17 -21.39 -21.15
N PRO A 66 19.84 -22.19 -20.10
CA PRO A 66 18.49 -22.15 -19.61
C PRO A 66 18.33 -20.76 -19.02
N GLU A 67 17.54 -19.91 -19.71
CA GLU A 67 16.93 -18.72 -19.15
C GLU A 67 16.26 -19.16 -17.83
N ALA A 68 17.01 -19.06 -16.74
CA ALA A 68 16.52 -19.23 -15.39
C ALA A 68 15.62 -18.03 -15.14
N ASN A 69 14.41 -18.09 -15.70
CA ASN A 69 13.26 -17.34 -15.25
C ASN A 69 12.92 -17.91 -13.87
N ASP A 70 13.78 -17.62 -12.89
CA ASP A 70 13.42 -17.62 -11.50
C ASP A 70 12.18 -16.74 -11.42
N GLY A 71 11.03 -17.38 -11.28
CA GLY A 71 9.69 -16.82 -11.41
C GLY A 71 9.33 -15.82 -10.32
N THR A 72 10.30 -15.03 -9.86
CA THR A 72 10.14 -13.85 -9.02
C THR A 72 9.40 -12.79 -9.83
N LYS A 73 8.07 -12.95 -9.88
CA LYS A 73 7.16 -11.94 -10.41
C LYS A 73 7.48 -10.61 -9.72
N GLU A 74 8.02 -9.66 -10.48
CA GLU A 74 8.27 -8.30 -10.02
C GLU A 74 7.04 -7.78 -9.25
N PRO A 75 7.23 -7.19 -8.05
CA PRO A 75 6.12 -6.76 -7.22
C PRO A 75 5.24 -5.77 -7.98
N THR A 76 3.99 -6.17 -8.22
CA THR A 76 3.03 -5.37 -8.97
C THR A 76 2.71 -4.10 -8.20
N LEU A 77 2.95 -2.94 -8.83
CA LEU A 77 2.65 -1.65 -8.23
C LEU A 77 1.15 -1.41 -8.18
N GLN A 78 0.66 -0.95 -7.02
CA GLN A 78 -0.71 -0.47 -6.87
C GLN A 78 -0.70 1.02 -6.55
N TYR A 79 -1.75 1.72 -6.94
CA TYR A 79 -1.87 3.16 -6.77
C TYR A 79 -3.13 3.49 -5.97
N SER A 80 -3.13 4.62 -5.30
CA SER A 80 -4.32 5.16 -4.62
C SER A 80 -4.23 6.67 -4.54
N LEU A 81 -5.26 7.33 -4.01
CA LEU A 81 -5.23 8.77 -3.73
C LEU A 81 -5.31 9.08 -2.25
N SER A 82 -4.63 10.13 -1.81
CA SER A 82 -4.81 10.68 -0.47
C SER A 82 -6.21 11.28 -0.30
N ASN A 83 -6.58 11.61 0.94
CA ASN A 83 -7.85 12.29 1.21
C ASN A 83 -7.97 13.64 0.49
N HIS A 84 -6.84 14.30 0.21
CA HIS A 84 -6.76 15.55 -0.54
C HIS A 84 -6.55 15.33 -2.06
N GLY A 85 -6.72 14.11 -2.56
CA GLY A 85 -6.61 13.81 -3.98
C GLY A 85 -5.18 13.73 -4.52
N ASN A 86 -4.15 13.69 -3.67
CA ASN A 86 -2.77 13.53 -4.13
C ASN A 86 -2.45 12.07 -4.46
N LEU A 87 -1.66 11.84 -5.50
CA LEU A 87 -1.28 10.51 -5.95
C LEU A 87 -0.42 9.77 -4.91
N GLN A 88 -0.73 8.50 -4.68
CA GLN A 88 -0.02 7.62 -3.77
C GLN A 88 0.33 6.29 -4.43
N LEU A 89 1.47 5.73 -4.02
CA LEU A 89 1.94 4.40 -4.37
C LEU A 89 1.70 3.46 -3.18
N VAL A 90 1.19 2.27 -3.44
CA VAL A 90 1.11 1.15 -2.50
C VAL A 90 2.11 0.10 -2.96
N LEU A 91 3.09 -0.20 -2.10
CA LEU A 91 4.18 -1.13 -2.40
C LEU A 91 4.63 -1.82 -1.11
N ASN A 92 4.72 -3.16 -1.12
CA ASN A 92 5.14 -3.98 0.02
C ASN A 92 4.44 -3.60 1.33
N ARG A 93 3.11 -3.49 1.32
CA ARG A 93 2.26 -3.11 2.47
C ARG A 93 2.52 -1.70 3.03
N TYR A 94 3.32 -0.88 2.35
CA TYR A 94 3.53 0.52 2.68
C TYR A 94 2.87 1.44 1.66
N VAL A 95 2.61 2.69 2.09
CA VAL A 95 1.99 3.73 1.28
C VAL A 95 2.97 4.89 1.19
N TYR A 96 3.14 5.42 -0.01
CA TYR A 96 4.04 6.53 -0.30
C TYR A 96 3.27 7.65 -1.00
N ASN A 97 3.53 8.89 -0.60
CA ASN A 97 3.06 10.07 -1.32
C ASN A 97 4.01 10.40 -2.47
N MET A 98 3.47 10.74 -3.64
CA MET A 98 4.28 11.30 -4.72
C MET A 98 4.87 12.64 -4.27
N LYS A 99 6.18 12.82 -4.45
CA LYS A 99 6.90 14.06 -4.13
C LYS A 99 7.21 14.88 -5.38
N TYR A 100 7.74 14.24 -6.41
CA TYR A 100 8.03 14.91 -7.68
C TYR A 100 7.88 13.97 -8.86
N TYR A 101 7.61 14.55 -10.03
CA TYR A 101 7.58 13.87 -11.31
C TYR A 101 8.48 14.62 -12.31
N SER A 102 9.49 13.93 -12.83
CA SER A 102 10.35 14.42 -13.91
C SER A 102 9.74 14.05 -15.26
N ARG A 103 9.31 15.06 -16.03
CA ARG A 103 8.78 14.86 -17.39
C ARG A 103 9.85 14.41 -18.38
N LYS A 104 11.10 14.87 -18.21
CA LYS A 104 12.22 14.54 -19.10
C LYS A 104 12.61 13.06 -19.01
N SER A 105 12.68 12.53 -17.79
CA SER A 105 13.11 11.14 -17.57
C SER A 105 11.96 10.16 -17.35
N GLY A 106 10.74 10.64 -17.07
CA GLY A 106 9.63 9.79 -16.66
C GLY A 106 9.70 9.34 -15.19
N ASN A 107 10.72 9.79 -14.44
CA ASN A 107 10.93 9.37 -13.06
C ASN A 107 9.90 9.99 -12.11
N ARG A 108 9.36 9.19 -11.20
CA ARG A 108 8.53 9.63 -10.07
C ARG A 108 9.19 9.23 -8.78
N SER A 109 9.31 10.19 -7.88
CA SER A 109 9.80 9.93 -6.53
C SER A 109 8.66 9.96 -5.54
N TRP A 110 8.72 9.00 -4.64
CA TRP A 110 7.71 8.71 -3.65
C TRP A 110 8.37 8.69 -2.29
N LYS A 111 7.76 9.32 -1.29
CA LYS A 111 8.21 9.28 0.10
C LYS A 111 7.14 8.63 0.95
N CYS A 112 7.53 7.83 1.93
CA CYS A 112 6.60 7.22 2.87
C CYS A 112 5.62 8.27 3.43
N VAL A 113 4.35 7.90 3.59
CA VAL A 113 3.33 8.79 4.14
C VAL A 113 3.66 9.28 5.56
N ASP A 114 4.38 8.47 6.32
CA ASP A 114 4.83 8.78 7.69
C ASP A 114 6.24 9.45 7.70
N GLY A 115 6.72 9.88 6.52
CA GLY A 115 7.99 10.61 6.37
C GLY A 115 7.88 12.12 6.56
N SER A 116 6.68 12.62 6.88
CA SER A 116 6.38 14.00 7.25
C SER A 116 5.54 13.95 8.53
N GLY A 117 6.04 14.51 9.64
CA GLY A 117 5.34 14.46 10.92
C GLY A 117 6.27 14.44 12.14
N LYS A 118 5.74 13.88 13.24
CA LYS A 118 6.42 13.71 14.54
C LYS A 118 7.57 12.72 14.45
N GLU A 119 8.55 12.87 15.32
CA GLU A 119 9.75 12.05 15.33
C GLU A 119 9.52 10.68 16.02
N PRO A 120 10.22 9.62 15.57
CA PRO A 120 11.21 9.59 14.49
C PRO A 120 10.57 9.49 13.09
N ARG A 121 10.98 10.38 12.17
CA ARG A 121 10.41 10.44 10.81
C ARG A 121 10.88 9.29 9.94
N CYS A 122 9.97 8.69 9.17
CA CYS A 122 10.33 7.68 8.19
C CYS A 122 11.14 8.28 7.02
N ARG A 123 12.34 7.74 6.76
CA ARG A 123 13.21 8.16 5.66
C ARG A 123 13.02 7.36 4.37
N ALA A 124 12.21 6.31 4.41
CA ALA A 124 11.95 5.45 3.26
C ALA A 124 11.35 6.21 2.06
N SER A 125 11.91 5.94 0.89
CA SER A 125 11.55 6.52 -0.40
C SER A 125 11.72 5.52 -1.54
N VAL A 126 10.98 5.75 -2.62
CA VAL A 126 11.00 4.91 -3.82
C VAL A 126 11.11 5.81 -5.03
N LEU A 127 11.93 5.42 -6.00
CA LEU A 127 11.99 5.99 -7.33
C LEU A 127 11.40 4.97 -8.31
N THR A 128 10.44 5.41 -9.12
CA THR A 128 9.86 4.58 -10.18
C THR A 128 10.03 5.25 -11.53
N ASN A 129 10.13 4.44 -12.58
CA ASN A 129 10.07 4.88 -13.97
C ASN A 129 9.08 3.98 -14.71
N ASN A 130 8.14 4.57 -15.47
CA ASN A 130 7.17 3.83 -16.29
C ASN A 130 6.50 2.64 -15.57
N SER A 131 6.03 2.88 -14.34
CA SER A 131 5.36 1.88 -13.48
C SER A 131 6.24 0.70 -13.02
N ARG A 132 7.58 0.85 -13.10
CA ARG A 132 8.56 -0.08 -12.53
C ARG A 132 9.37 0.59 -11.43
N VAL A 133 9.77 -0.18 -10.42
CA VAL A 133 10.66 0.32 -9.36
C VAL A 133 12.08 0.41 -9.91
N VAL A 134 12.68 1.59 -9.82
CA VAL A 134 14.09 1.82 -10.20
C VAL A 134 14.99 1.72 -8.97
N ARG A 135 14.56 2.32 -7.86
CA ARG A 135 15.36 2.35 -6.63
C ARG A 135 14.49 2.46 -5.39
N ARG A 136 14.89 1.79 -4.33
CA ARG A 136 14.35 1.96 -2.98
C ARG A 136 15.46 2.50 -2.08
N THR A 137 15.16 3.48 -1.23
CA THR A 137 16.15 4.11 -0.37
C THR A 137 15.57 4.37 1.02
N GLY A 138 16.31 4.00 2.06
CA GLY A 138 15.91 4.17 3.45
C GLY A 138 14.97 3.06 3.94
N LEU A 139 15.16 2.65 5.20
CA LEU A 139 14.31 1.65 5.85
C LEU A 139 13.08 2.30 6.49
N HIS A 140 12.00 1.53 6.56
CA HIS A 140 10.85 1.88 7.37
C HIS A 140 11.19 1.67 8.84
N ASN A 141 10.79 2.62 9.67
CA ASN A 141 10.96 2.60 11.13
C ASN A 141 9.60 2.56 11.86
N HIS A 142 8.57 2.06 11.16
CA HIS A 142 7.20 1.98 11.65
C HIS A 142 6.51 0.73 11.08
N PRO A 143 5.41 0.28 11.71
CA PRO A 143 4.62 -0.86 11.23
C PRO A 143 4.04 -0.66 9.82
N PHE A 144 3.56 -1.75 9.21
CA PHE A 144 2.90 -1.71 7.91
C PHE A 144 1.62 -0.86 7.91
N HIS A 145 1.23 -0.40 6.72
CA HIS A 145 0.08 0.48 6.53
C HIS A 145 -1.22 -0.26 6.22
N ASP A 146 -1.35 -1.54 6.59
CA ASP A 146 -2.48 -2.38 6.17
C ASP A 146 -3.84 -1.76 6.49
N LYS A 147 -3.99 -1.18 7.69
CA LYS A 147 -5.23 -0.48 8.09
C LYS A 147 -5.59 0.67 7.12
N LYS A 148 -4.59 1.42 6.62
CA LYS A 148 -4.81 2.49 5.63
C LYS A 148 -5.13 1.91 4.25
N ILE A 149 -4.47 0.82 3.88
CA ILE A 149 -4.64 0.14 2.57
C ILE A 149 -6.03 -0.50 2.47
N ILE A 150 -6.44 -1.28 3.47
CA ILE A 150 -7.76 -1.93 3.52
C ILE A 150 -8.89 -0.91 3.39
N LYS A 151 -8.81 0.22 4.11
CA LYS A 151 -9.79 1.31 4.01
C LYS A 151 -9.89 1.90 2.60
N LYS A 152 -8.79 1.92 1.83
CA LYS A 152 -8.80 2.40 0.45
C LYS A 152 -9.43 1.37 -0.48
N ILE A 153 -9.10 0.10 -0.30
CA ILE A 153 -9.69 -1.01 -1.07
C ILE A 153 -11.21 -1.05 -0.88
N GLN A 154 -11.68 -1.00 0.38
CA GLN A 154 -13.11 -1.01 0.72
C GLN A 154 -13.90 0.15 0.08
N ARG A 155 -13.23 1.27 -0.21
CA ARG A 155 -13.83 2.45 -0.85
C ARG A 155 -13.67 2.45 -2.37
N GLY A 156 -13.10 1.40 -2.97
CA GLY A 156 -12.75 1.36 -4.39
C GLY A 156 -11.68 2.37 -4.80
N GLY A 157 -10.90 2.89 -3.85
CA GLY A 157 -9.92 3.97 -4.05
C GLY A 157 -8.52 3.49 -4.44
N THR A 158 -8.40 2.28 -4.99
CA THR A 158 -7.14 1.66 -5.40
C THR A 158 -7.16 1.32 -6.89
N PHE A 159 -6.02 1.49 -7.55
CA PHE A 159 -5.89 1.34 -8.99
C PHE A 159 -4.69 0.45 -9.32
N THR A 160 -4.84 -0.41 -10.32
CA THR A 160 -3.77 -1.29 -10.81
C THR A 160 -2.80 -0.57 -11.75
N THR A 161 -3.25 0.51 -12.41
CA THR A 161 -2.43 1.28 -13.33
C THR A 161 -2.26 2.72 -12.88
N LEU A 162 -1.08 3.28 -13.15
CA LEU A 162 -0.80 4.68 -12.88
C LEU A 162 -1.73 5.62 -13.64
N LYS A 163 -2.05 5.28 -14.90
CA LYS A 163 -2.92 6.09 -15.76
C LYS A 163 -4.32 6.22 -15.16
N ALA A 164 -4.92 5.12 -14.69
CA ALA A 164 -6.23 5.15 -14.04
C ALA A 164 -6.23 6.05 -12.79
N ALA A 165 -5.20 5.94 -11.94
CA ALA A 165 -5.07 6.80 -10.77
C ALA A 165 -4.91 8.28 -11.13
N GLN A 166 -4.15 8.60 -12.20
CA GLN A 166 -3.99 9.98 -12.67
C GLN A 166 -5.28 10.58 -13.22
N THR A 167 -6.07 9.81 -13.96
CA THR A 167 -7.40 10.22 -14.43
C THR A 167 -8.31 10.56 -13.26
N GLU A 168 -8.31 9.75 -12.20
CA GLU A 168 -9.08 10.04 -10.99
C GLU A 168 -8.61 11.35 -10.29
N VAL A 169 -7.30 11.63 -10.24
CA VAL A 169 -6.80 12.91 -9.69
C VAL A 169 -7.39 14.10 -10.46
N GLN A 170 -7.41 14.02 -11.79
CA GLN A 170 -7.93 15.08 -12.65
C GLN A 170 -9.43 15.27 -12.42
N LEU A 171 -10.18 14.18 -12.35
CA LEU A 171 -11.62 14.21 -12.08
C LEU A 171 -11.95 14.91 -10.75
N ARG A 172 -11.24 14.56 -9.67
CA ARG A 172 -11.46 15.18 -8.35
C ARG A 172 -11.16 16.67 -8.34
N ARG A 173 -10.13 17.11 -9.08
CA ARG A 173 -9.80 18.55 -9.20
C ARG A 173 -10.92 19.32 -9.88
N HIS A 174 -11.44 18.81 -10.99
CA HIS A 174 -12.56 19.43 -11.69
C HIS A 174 -13.83 19.48 -10.83
N GLN A 175 -14.10 18.45 -10.02
CA GLN A 175 -15.23 18.47 -9.09
C GLN A 175 -15.08 19.51 -7.97
N THR A 176 -13.85 19.72 -7.47
CA THR A 176 -13.61 20.75 -6.45
C THR A 176 -13.69 22.17 -7.01
N GLU A 177 -13.31 22.37 -8.27
CA GLU A 177 -13.35 23.68 -8.94
C GLU A 177 -14.78 24.11 -9.31
N ASN A 178 -15.65 23.15 -9.67
CA ASN A 178 -17.01 23.41 -10.12
C ASN A 178 -18.07 23.31 -9.01
N LYS A 179 -17.68 23.30 -7.73
CA LYS A 179 -18.64 23.18 -6.63
C LYS A 179 -19.38 24.52 -6.43
N PRO A 180 -20.71 24.58 -6.59
CA PRO A 180 -21.46 25.83 -6.46
C PRO A 180 -21.33 26.38 -5.03
N MET A 181 -21.13 27.69 -4.90
CA MET A 181 -21.02 28.45 -3.64
C MET A 181 -22.37 28.61 -2.93
N ASP A 182 -23.24 27.60 -2.97
CA ASP A 182 -24.54 27.64 -2.32
C ASP A 182 -24.42 26.94 -0.97
N ASN A 183 -24.13 27.74 0.07
CA ASN A 183 -24.51 27.56 1.49
C ASN A 183 -23.48 28.21 2.45
N LEU A 184 -23.22 29.51 2.28
CA LEU A 184 -22.92 30.36 3.43
C LEU A 184 -24.19 31.16 3.75
N LYS A 185 -24.97 30.65 4.69
CA LYS A 185 -25.97 31.41 5.46
C LYS A 185 -25.70 31.15 6.94
#